data_AF-A0A1Y3BBT5-F1
#
_entry.id   AF-A0A1Y3BBT5-F1
#
_cell.length_a   1.000
_cell.length_b   1.000
_cell.length_c   1.000
_cell.angle_alpha   90.00
_cell.angle_beta   90.00
_cell.angle_gamma   90.00
#
_symmetry.space_group_name_H-M   'P 1'
#
loop_
_entity.id
_entity.type
_entity.pdbx_description
1 polymer ?
#
loop_
_entity_poly.entity_id
_entity_poly.type
_entity_poly.pdbx_seq_one_letter_code
_entity_poly.pdbx_strand_id
1 'polypeptide(L)'
;MRCLLITVLLLVSIITTNHHFVHSLRLLFGRPIDKHGFLGLPRTTNNDHESIVNEEWFEQKLDHFDPTNVMTWKQRYFINEQMFNRSNDSPVFLQLGGEGEANPIWLKEGQIATNYGPYYQALQILLEHRYYGQSQPTKLVSLIIDGFF
;
A
#
# COMPACT_ATOMS: atom_id res chain seq x y z
N MET A 1 59.28 -20.94 -14.88
CA MET A 1 58.21 -21.48 -14.01
C MET A 1 57.61 -20.44 -13.05
N ARG A 2 58.39 -19.55 -12.41
CA ARG A 2 57.88 -18.50 -11.51
C ARG A 2 56.98 -17.43 -12.17
N CYS A 3 57.27 -17.03 -13.41
CA CYS A 3 56.50 -15.99 -14.11
C CYS A 3 55.07 -16.45 -14.47
N LEU A 4 54.91 -17.72 -14.85
CA LEU A 4 53.61 -18.32 -15.19
C LEU A 4 52.68 -18.39 -13.96
N LEU A 5 53.24 -18.63 -12.77
CA LEU A 5 52.47 -18.71 -11.53
C LEU A 5 51.92 -17.34 -11.13
N ILE A 6 52.70 -16.27 -11.32
CA ILE A 6 52.30 -14.89 -11.02
C ILE A 6 51.19 -14.44 -11.99
N THR A 7 51.31 -14.77 -13.27
CA THR A 7 50.25 -14.44 -14.25
C THR A 7 48.95 -15.18 -13.96
N VAL A 8 49.01 -16.44 -13.53
CA VAL A 8 47.82 -17.21 -13.14
C VAL A 8 47.19 -16.63 -11.87
N LEU A 9 47.98 -16.27 -10.86
CA LEU A 9 47.46 -15.66 -9.62
C LEU A 9 46.80 -14.29 -9.88
N LEU A 10 47.36 -13.47 -10.77
CA LEU A 10 46.77 -12.19 -11.16
C LEU A 10 45.45 -12.40 -11.91
N LEU A 11 45.38 -13.35 -12.85
CA LEU A 11 44.14 -13.71 -13.55
C LEU A 11 43.06 -14.22 -12.59
N VAL A 12 43.41 -15.08 -11.64
CA VAL A 12 42.47 -15.55 -10.61
C VAL A 12 41.97 -14.41 -9.73
N SER A 13 42.83 -13.45 -9.36
CA SER A 13 42.41 -12.28 -8.59
C SER A 13 41.45 -11.36 -9.35
N ILE A 14 41.64 -11.19 -10.66
CA ILE A 14 40.75 -10.40 -11.52
C ILE A 14 39.39 -11.11 -11.68
N ILE A 15 39.38 -12.44 -11.76
CA ILE A 15 38.14 -13.23 -11.86
C ILE A 15 37.36 -13.17 -10.54
N THR A 16 38.01 -13.20 -9.38
CA THR A 16 37.31 -13.15 -8.08
C THR A 16 36.78 -11.76 -7.72
N THR A 17 37.39 -10.66 -8.17
CA THR A 17 36.90 -9.29 -7.88
C THR A 17 35.65 -8.89 -8.65
N ASN A 18 35.33 -9.58 -9.76
CA ASN A 18 34.17 -9.25 -10.61
C ASN A 18 32.84 -9.84 -10.12
N HIS A 19 32.82 -10.59 -9.02
CA HIS A 19 31.60 -11.21 -8.49
C HIS A 19 30.80 -10.35 -7.49
N HIS A 20 31.18 -9.09 -7.27
CA HIS A 20 30.31 -8.14 -6.59
C HIS A 20 29.23 -7.64 -7.55
N PHE A 21 28.26 -8.51 -7.85
CA PHE A 21 27.04 -8.14 -8.54
C PHE A 21 26.24 -7.21 -7.65
N VAL A 22 26.35 -5.90 -7.88
CA VAL A 22 25.46 -4.91 -7.27
C VAL A 22 24.11 -5.07 -7.97
N HIS A 23 23.20 -5.85 -7.38
CA HIS A 23 21.80 -5.85 -7.77
C HIS A 23 21.26 -4.45 -7.48
N SER A 24 21.23 -3.56 -8.48
CA SER A 24 20.47 -2.32 -8.37
C SER A 24 19.01 -2.73 -8.23
N LEU A 25 18.42 -2.55 -7.04
CA LEU A 25 17.01 -2.80 -6.82
C LEU A 25 16.24 -1.88 -7.77
N ARG A 26 15.61 -2.45 -8.79
CA ARG A 26 14.77 -1.69 -9.70
C ARG A 26 13.51 -1.34 -8.93
N LEU A 27 13.40 -0.06 -8.57
CA LEU A 27 12.23 0.51 -7.91
C LEU A 27 11.41 1.30 -8.94
N LEU A 28 10.10 1.11 -8.96
CA LEU A 28 9.13 1.97 -9.62
C LEU A 28 8.24 2.58 -8.55
N PHE A 29 8.13 3.91 -8.51
CA PHE A 29 7.41 4.64 -7.45
C PHE A 29 7.84 4.23 -6.02
N GLY A 30 9.13 3.95 -5.84
CA GLY A 30 9.68 3.51 -4.54
C GLY A 30 9.36 2.06 -4.16
N ARG A 31 8.67 1.30 -5.02
CA ARG A 31 8.34 -0.12 -4.81
C ARG A 31 9.20 -1.01 -5.71
N PRO A 32 9.65 -2.19 -5.24
CA PRO A 32 10.34 -3.16 -6.09
C PRO A 32 9.51 -3.47 -7.34
N ILE A 33 10.13 -3.55 -8.52
CA ILE A 33 9.43 -3.92 -9.78
C ILE A 33 9.29 -5.45 -9.89
N ASP A 34 10.12 -6.17 -9.15
CA ASP A 34 10.15 -7.62 -9.11
C ASP A 34 9.14 -8.18 -8.10
N LYS A 35 9.35 -9.45 -7.72
CA LYS A 35 8.44 -10.20 -6.86
C LYS A 35 8.18 -9.40 -5.56
N HIS A 36 6.90 -9.27 -5.19
CA HIS A 36 6.39 -8.57 -4.00
C HIS A 36 6.14 -7.05 -4.15
N GLY A 37 6.47 -6.43 -5.27
CA GLY A 37 5.98 -5.09 -5.61
C GLY A 37 4.63 -5.10 -6.32
N PHE A 38 3.95 -3.95 -6.33
CA PHE A 38 2.66 -3.75 -7.00
C PHE A 38 1.67 -4.91 -6.79
N LEU A 39 1.47 -5.30 -5.53
CA LEU A 39 0.52 -6.36 -5.20
C LEU A 39 -0.87 -5.96 -5.68
N GLY A 40 -1.50 -6.84 -6.47
CA GLY A 40 -2.91 -6.74 -6.82
C GLY A 40 -3.81 -6.97 -5.61
N LEU A 41 -5.12 -7.02 -5.86
CA LEU A 41 -6.09 -7.34 -4.81
C LEU A 41 -5.78 -8.70 -4.16
N PRO A 42 -5.93 -8.83 -2.83
CA PRO A 42 -5.84 -10.11 -2.15
C PRO A 42 -6.76 -11.15 -2.79
N ARG A 43 -6.29 -12.40 -2.83
CA ARG A 43 -7.08 -13.51 -3.34
C ARG A 43 -8.14 -13.89 -2.31
N THR A 44 -9.41 -13.89 -2.72
CA THR A 44 -10.54 -14.26 -1.85
C THR A 44 -10.76 -15.77 -1.85
N THR A 45 -11.04 -16.37 -0.70
CA THR A 45 -11.33 -17.82 -0.61
C THR A 45 -12.83 -18.15 -0.64
N ASN A 46 -13.71 -17.20 -0.31
CA ASN A 46 -15.15 -17.43 -0.20
C ASN A 46 -15.98 -16.44 -1.04
N ASN A 47 -17.07 -16.93 -1.63
CA ASN A 47 -18.07 -16.17 -2.39
C ASN A 47 -19.07 -15.42 -1.47
N ASP A 48 -18.64 -15.04 -0.26
CA ASP A 48 -19.52 -14.43 0.74
C ASP A 48 -19.66 -12.93 0.43
N HIS A 49 -20.59 -12.64 -0.47
CA HIS A 49 -20.92 -11.34 -1.04
C HIS A 49 -21.55 -10.33 -0.06
N GLU A 50 -21.42 -10.50 1.26
CA GLU A 50 -22.15 -9.68 2.23
C GLU A 50 -21.24 -8.82 3.14
N SER A 51 -21.30 -7.51 2.86
CA SER A 51 -21.29 -6.27 3.67
C SER A 51 -20.77 -6.21 5.11
N ILE A 52 -19.80 -7.04 5.51
CA ILE A 52 -19.14 -6.87 6.81
C ILE A 52 -18.45 -5.50 6.97
N VAL A 53 -18.01 -4.93 5.86
CA VAL A 53 -17.25 -3.68 5.84
C VAL A 53 -18.21 -2.54 5.52
N ASN A 54 -18.37 -1.62 6.46
CA ASN A 54 -19.24 -0.46 6.29
C ASN A 54 -18.49 0.59 5.45
N GLU A 55 -19.14 1.08 4.40
CA GLU A 55 -18.70 2.26 3.65
C GLU A 55 -19.22 3.51 4.34
N GLU A 56 -18.33 4.46 4.61
CA GLU A 56 -18.62 5.69 5.32
C GLU A 56 -17.93 6.88 4.66
N TRP A 57 -18.34 8.09 5.05
CA TRP A 57 -17.88 9.33 4.44
C TRP A 57 -17.43 10.36 5.48
N PHE A 58 -16.22 10.86 5.33
CA PHE A 58 -15.63 11.88 6.19
C PHE A 58 -15.61 13.24 5.48
N GLU A 59 -16.09 14.29 6.15
CA GLU A 59 -15.97 15.65 5.63
C GLU A 59 -14.55 16.19 5.85
N GLN A 60 -13.85 16.44 4.74
CA GLN A 60 -12.47 16.87 4.71
C GLN A 60 -12.34 18.27 4.13
N LYS A 61 -11.38 19.06 4.62
CA LYS A 61 -11.04 20.36 4.03
C LYS A 61 -10.51 20.16 2.60
N LEU A 62 -10.91 21.03 1.68
CA LEU A 62 -10.45 20.97 0.29
C LEU A 62 -8.96 21.28 0.17
N ASP A 63 -8.54 22.35 0.86
CA ASP A 63 -7.18 22.86 0.84
C ASP A 63 -6.64 23.07 2.25
N HIS A 64 -5.72 22.21 2.68
CA HIS A 64 -5.06 22.30 3.99
C HIS A 64 -3.98 23.37 4.05
N PHE A 65 -3.54 23.91 2.92
CA PHE A 65 -2.45 24.90 2.82
C PHE A 65 -2.97 26.35 2.82
N ASP A 66 -4.21 26.58 2.40
CA ASP A 66 -4.88 27.87 2.50
C ASP A 66 -5.81 27.92 3.73
N PRO A 67 -5.47 28.61 4.83
CA PRO A 67 -6.31 28.71 6.01
C PRO A 67 -7.61 29.50 5.79
N THR A 68 -7.70 30.31 4.74
CA THR A 68 -8.90 31.09 4.41
C THR A 68 -9.93 30.30 3.61
N ASN A 69 -9.50 29.19 2.99
CA ASN A 69 -10.37 28.30 2.26
C ASN A 69 -11.24 27.48 3.24
N VAL A 70 -12.55 27.72 3.19
CA VAL A 70 -13.56 27.02 4.01
C VAL A 70 -14.26 25.88 3.28
N MET A 71 -13.88 25.59 2.04
CA MET A 71 -14.51 24.54 1.25
C MET A 71 -14.17 23.15 1.80
N THR A 72 -15.16 22.28 1.80
CA THR A 72 -15.03 20.88 2.20
C THR A 72 -15.51 19.95 1.10
N TRP A 73 -15.12 18.68 1.21
CA TRP A 73 -15.52 17.59 0.32
C TRP A 73 -15.65 16.29 1.12
N LYS A 74 -16.30 15.28 0.57
CA LYS A 74 -16.47 13.97 1.23
C LYS A 74 -15.40 13.00 0.77
N GLN A 75 -14.63 12.48 1.72
CA GLN A 75 -13.64 11.43 1.50
C GLN A 75 -14.22 10.09 1.93
N ARG A 76 -14.20 9.10 1.04
CA ARG A 76 -14.71 7.75 1.31
C ARG A 76 -13.73 7.01 2.20
N TYR A 77 -14.26 6.20 3.11
CA TYR A 77 -13.48 5.25 3.86
C TYR A 77 -14.33 4.02 4.19
N PHE A 78 -13.65 2.96 4.61
CA PHE A 78 -14.26 1.70 4.97
C PHE A 78 -13.87 1.33 6.40
N ILE A 79 -14.80 0.72 7.14
CA ILE A 79 -14.58 0.27 8.52
C ILE A 79 -14.85 -1.22 8.64
N ASN A 80 -13.95 -1.95 9.30
CA ASN A 80 -14.22 -3.30 9.79
C ASN A 80 -14.12 -3.34 11.32
N GLU A 81 -15.24 -3.60 11.98
CA GLU A 81 -15.36 -3.71 13.43
C GLU A 81 -15.42 -5.17 13.93
N GLN A 82 -15.33 -6.18 13.07
CA GLN A 82 -15.58 -7.58 13.46
C GLN A 82 -14.73 -8.07 14.64
N MET A 83 -13.47 -7.66 14.67
CA MET A 83 -12.51 -8.06 15.69
C MET A 83 -12.32 -6.99 16.76
N PHE A 84 -13.04 -5.87 16.66
CA PHE A 84 -12.85 -4.73 17.55
C PHE A 84 -13.46 -5.01 18.91
N ASN A 85 -12.60 -5.25 19.91
CA ASN A 85 -13.03 -5.25 21.30
C ASN A 85 -13.10 -3.79 21.75
N ARG A 86 -14.29 -3.23 21.97
CA ARG A 86 -14.52 -1.81 22.33
C ARG A 86 -13.95 -1.40 23.71
N SER A 87 -12.95 -2.12 24.21
CA SER A 87 -12.12 -1.77 25.36
C SER A 87 -11.17 -0.61 25.01
N ASN A 88 -10.76 0.16 26.03
CA ASN A 88 -9.82 1.28 25.86
C ASN A 88 -8.42 0.85 25.39
N ASP A 89 -8.07 -0.44 25.52
CA ASP A 89 -6.74 -0.97 25.17
C ASP A 89 -6.63 -1.38 23.69
N SER A 90 -7.75 -1.42 22.97
CA SER A 90 -7.78 -1.88 21.58
C SER A 90 -7.37 -0.76 20.63
N PRO A 91 -6.33 -0.95 19.79
CA PRO A 91 -5.85 0.09 18.90
C PRO A 91 -6.77 0.27 17.68
N VAL A 92 -6.56 1.38 16.97
CA VAL A 92 -7.12 1.62 15.64
C VAL A 92 -6.00 1.48 14.61
N PHE A 93 -6.18 0.59 13.65
CA PHE A 93 -5.31 0.50 12.48
C PHE A 93 -5.93 1.26 11.31
N LEU A 94 -5.26 2.35 10.90
CA LEU A 94 -5.59 3.13 9.73
C LEU A 94 -4.70 2.70 8.55
N GLN A 95 -5.31 2.06 7.56
CA GLN A 95 -4.71 1.77 6.27
C GLN A 95 -4.98 2.93 5.30
N LEU A 96 -3.92 3.43 4.66
CA LEU A 96 -4.04 4.43 3.60
C LEU A 96 -4.19 3.74 2.25
N GLY A 97 -5.20 4.13 1.48
CA GLY A 97 -5.36 3.72 0.09
C GLY A 97 -4.16 4.13 -0.78
N GLY A 98 -3.88 3.32 -1.78
CA GLY A 98 -2.85 3.62 -2.78
C GLY A 98 -3.38 4.46 -3.94
N GLU A 99 -2.71 4.33 -5.08
CA GLU A 99 -3.00 5.04 -6.33
C GLU A 99 -4.12 4.36 -7.13
N GLY A 100 -5.29 4.19 -6.51
CA GLY A 100 -6.45 3.56 -7.13
C GLY A 100 -7.68 3.54 -6.22
N GLU A 101 -8.82 3.08 -6.75
CA GLU A 101 -10.03 2.90 -5.97
C GLU A 101 -9.78 1.97 -4.77
N ALA A 102 -10.14 2.44 -3.57
CA ALA A 102 -9.99 1.66 -2.36
C ALA A 102 -10.98 0.50 -2.36
N ASN A 103 -10.45 -0.72 -2.23
CA ASN A 103 -11.27 -1.92 -2.19
C ASN A 103 -11.40 -2.45 -0.74
N PRO A 104 -12.62 -2.59 -0.19
CA PRO A 104 -12.83 -3.06 1.18
C PRO A 104 -12.30 -4.48 1.43
N ILE A 105 -11.96 -5.25 0.40
CA ILE A 105 -11.35 -6.58 0.56
C ILE A 105 -10.05 -6.54 1.37
N TRP A 106 -9.33 -5.43 1.34
CA TRP A 106 -8.11 -5.25 2.15
C TRP A 106 -8.40 -5.30 3.66
N LEU A 107 -9.60 -4.92 4.09
CA LEU A 107 -10.04 -5.04 5.48
C LEU A 107 -10.56 -6.43 5.85
N LYS A 108 -10.53 -7.39 4.92
CA LYS A 108 -10.86 -8.81 5.17
C LYS A 108 -9.65 -9.71 5.01
N GLU A 109 -8.92 -9.54 3.92
CA GLU A 109 -7.86 -10.45 3.48
C GLU A 109 -6.46 -9.83 3.60
N GLY A 110 -6.38 -8.50 3.78
CA GLY A 110 -5.10 -7.81 3.93
C GLY A 110 -4.40 -8.16 5.25
N GLN A 111 -3.11 -7.85 5.34
CA GLN A 111 -2.29 -8.18 6.52
C GLN A 111 -2.84 -7.57 7.82
N ILE A 112 -3.43 -6.38 7.77
CA ILE A 112 -4.09 -5.78 8.93
C ILE A 112 -5.28 -6.63 9.36
N ALA A 113 -6.09 -7.12 8.43
CA ALA A 113 -7.26 -7.92 8.72
C ALA A 113 -6.96 -9.34 9.19
N THR A 114 -5.97 -9.99 8.60
CA THR A 114 -5.67 -11.40 8.84
C THR A 114 -4.70 -11.61 10.01
N ASN A 115 -3.74 -10.71 10.22
CA ASN A 115 -2.69 -10.91 11.22
C ASN A 115 -2.88 -10.02 12.45
N TYR A 116 -3.12 -8.72 12.25
CA TYR A 116 -3.06 -7.75 13.35
C TYR A 116 -4.42 -7.50 14.02
N GLY A 117 -5.49 -7.39 13.24
CA GLY A 117 -6.84 -7.15 13.71
C GLY A 117 -7.29 -8.13 14.79
N PRO A 118 -7.20 -9.45 14.56
CA PRO A 118 -7.55 -10.45 15.57
C PRO A 118 -6.62 -10.45 16.79
N TYR A 119 -5.31 -10.26 16.56
CA TYR A 119 -4.32 -10.29 17.64
C TYR A 119 -4.48 -9.13 18.62
N TYR A 120 -4.65 -7.92 18.09
CA TYR A 120 -4.82 -6.70 18.89
C TYR A 120 -6.28 -6.37 19.20
N GLN A 121 -7.23 -7.16 18.68
CA GLN A 121 -8.66 -6.89 18.77
C GLN A 121 -9.02 -5.47 18.32
N ALA A 122 -8.40 -5.07 17.20
CA ALA A 122 -8.33 -3.68 16.76
C ALA A 122 -9.50 -3.28 15.85
N LEU A 123 -9.84 -1.99 15.89
CA LEU A 123 -10.66 -1.35 14.86
C LEU A 123 -9.81 -1.16 13.60
N GLN A 124 -10.37 -1.49 12.44
CA GLN A 124 -9.63 -1.38 11.18
C GLN A 124 -10.36 -0.41 10.24
N ILE A 125 -9.60 0.54 9.69
CA ILE A 125 -10.11 1.58 8.81
C ILE A 125 -9.26 1.62 7.54
N LEU A 126 -9.89 1.65 6.37
CA LEU A 126 -9.25 1.90 5.08
C LEU A 126 -9.72 3.24 4.54
N LEU A 127 -8.84 4.23 4.52
CA LEU A 127 -9.12 5.56 3.99
C LEU A 127 -8.79 5.62 2.51
N GLU A 128 -9.76 5.97 1.66
CA GLU A 128 -9.50 6.13 0.23
C GLU A 128 -8.69 7.41 -0.03
N HIS A 129 -7.69 7.29 -0.90
CA HIS A 129 -6.83 8.41 -1.24
C HIS A 129 -7.62 9.45 -2.06
N ARG A 130 -7.41 10.74 -1.78
CA ARG A 130 -8.04 11.83 -2.55
C ARG A 130 -7.74 11.71 -4.05
N TYR A 131 -8.73 12.03 -4.88
CA TYR A 131 -8.74 11.93 -6.36
C TYR A 131 -8.86 10.52 -6.95
N TYR A 132 -8.94 9.48 -6.13
CA TYR A 132 -9.14 8.11 -6.58
C TYR A 132 -10.54 7.58 -6.22
N GLY A 133 -11.03 6.64 -7.01
CA GLY A 133 -12.35 6.03 -6.83
C GLY A 133 -13.46 7.07 -6.70
N GLN A 134 -14.24 6.98 -5.62
CA GLN A 134 -15.34 7.90 -5.36
C GLN A 134 -14.93 9.12 -4.53
N SER A 135 -13.68 9.17 -4.05
CA SER A 135 -13.13 10.28 -3.27
C SER A 135 -12.68 11.43 -4.15
N GLN A 136 -13.65 12.18 -4.69
CA GLN A 136 -13.46 13.23 -5.70
C GLN A 136 -13.66 14.64 -5.10
N PRO A 137 -12.59 15.40 -4.76
CA PRO A 137 -12.71 16.71 -4.14
C PRO A 137 -13.31 17.79 -5.06
N THR A 138 -13.18 17.63 -6.38
CA THR A 138 -13.71 18.57 -7.38
C THR A 138 -14.33 17.80 -8.54
N LYS A 139 -15.33 18.39 -9.21
CA LYS A 139 -16.03 17.75 -10.33
C LYS A 139 -15.19 17.59 -11.61
N LEU A 140 -14.15 18.42 -11.77
CA LEU A 140 -13.44 18.57 -13.05
C LEU A 140 -12.05 17.91 -13.09
N VAL A 141 -11.50 17.54 -11.93
CA VAL A 141 -10.20 16.87 -11.84
C VAL A 141 -10.41 15.51 -11.18
N SER A 142 -11.10 14.61 -11.89
CA SER A 142 -10.88 13.18 -11.72
C SER A 142 -9.65 12.87 -12.57
N LEU A 143 -8.49 12.75 -11.94
CA LEU A 143 -7.33 12.19 -12.61
C LEU A 143 -7.67 10.72 -12.86
N ILE A 144 -8.19 10.44 -14.05
CA ILE A 144 -8.19 9.11 -14.64
C ILE A 144 -6.71 8.73 -14.76
N ILE A 145 -6.16 8.11 -13.72
CA ILE A 145 -4.93 7.32 -13.77
C ILE A 145 -5.32 5.86 -14.00
N ASP A 146 -6.35 5.63 -14.83
CA ASP A 146 -6.70 4.30 -15.29
C ASP A 146 -5.81 3.97 -16.50
N GLY A 147 -4.65 3.38 -16.22
CA GLY A 147 -4.02 2.45 -17.16
C GLY A 147 -3.02 3.01 -18.18
N PHE A 148 -2.46 4.20 -17.99
CA PHE A 148 -1.24 4.61 -18.70
C PHE A 148 -0.14 5.02 -17.73
N PHE A 149 0.56 4.03 -17.17
CA PHE A 149 2.00 4.07 -16.85
C PHE A 149 2.54 2.64 -16.81
#